data_AF-A0AAD7E916-F1
#
_entry.id   AF-A0AAD7E916-F1
#
_cell.length_a   1.000
_cell.length_b   1.000
_cell.length_c   1.000
_cell.angle_alpha   90.00
_cell.angle_beta   90.00
_cell.angle_gamma   90.00
#
_symmetry.space_group_name_H-M   'P 1'
#
loop_
_entity.id
_entity.type
_entity.pdbx_description
1 polymer ?
#
loop_
_entity_poly.entity_id
_entity_poly.type
_entity_poly.pdbx_seq_one_letter_code
_entity_poly.pdbx_strand_id
1 'polypeptide(L)'
;MPWFESSISISMLPPEPKIFHGRESEVSNILHLFNTGTLKIAILGAGGMGKASLAQAVLHHPGIIAILAQNRFFVACSSATTKIELVNLIGAHLGLKPGKDLTKEVLQYFANNPPSLSILDELEALWEPACLRGSIEELLALLTGVEFALMVRAEQPAKVQWTRPFLKPLQPLDQEAARLIFADIADSGHNMEEVDQVLSLTDNMPLAISLLAYLADTEGCTNVLARWDKERTSVISDGLDKRSNLDLSISLSLLSPRIQLLPHSQELLSLLSMLPDGLADADLIQSKLSLKEILKCKTALKSTALAYSDENQRLMVLMPIREYLQKHWPPADDLVHLSIYNMYLKFVALNIGWVLMSPLSCLSYVDLIHNETSGCLAALRLHTPFLSS
;
A
#
# COMPACT_ATOMS: atom_id res chain seq x y z
N MET A 1 50.36 9.34 -24.98
CA MET A 1 49.23 8.44 -24.64
C MET A 1 48.61 8.96 -23.36
N PRO A 2 47.47 9.66 -23.41
CA PRO A 2 46.79 10.10 -22.21
C PRO A 2 45.93 8.94 -21.68
N TRP A 3 46.11 8.68 -20.39
CA TRP A 3 45.39 7.70 -19.62
C TRP A 3 43.96 8.22 -19.45
N PHE A 4 42.96 7.46 -19.92
CA PHE A 4 41.58 7.71 -19.56
C PHE A 4 41.45 7.41 -18.07
N GLU A 5 41.37 8.45 -17.24
CA GLU A 5 40.78 8.33 -15.91
C GLU A 5 39.30 7.98 -16.13
N SER A 6 38.99 6.69 -16.07
CA SER A 6 37.62 6.23 -15.88
C SER A 6 37.20 6.72 -14.50
N SER A 7 36.53 7.87 -14.44
CA SER A 7 35.81 8.31 -13.26
C SER A 7 34.78 7.22 -12.95
N ILE A 8 35.10 6.38 -11.96
CA ILE A 8 34.17 5.39 -11.42
C ILE A 8 33.06 6.20 -10.76
N SER A 9 31.98 6.47 -11.50
CA SER A 9 30.72 6.88 -10.89
C SER A 9 30.23 5.68 -10.08
N ILE A 10 30.50 5.70 -8.78
CA ILE A 10 29.87 4.76 -7.84
C ILE A 10 28.37 4.97 -8.01
N SER A 11 27.71 4.04 -8.69
CA SER A 11 26.26 4.09 -8.84
C SER A 11 25.67 3.93 -7.44
N MET A 12 25.00 4.96 -6.92
CA MET A 12 24.29 4.94 -5.63
C MET A 12 23.01 4.09 -5.69
N LEU A 13 23.01 3.04 -6.51
CA LEU A 13 21.88 2.16 -6.65
C LEU A 13 21.73 1.32 -5.37
N PRO A 14 20.50 1.21 -4.83
CA PRO A 14 20.23 0.22 -3.81
C PRO A 14 20.54 -1.20 -4.32
N PRO A 15 20.89 -2.13 -3.42
CA PRO A 15 21.15 -3.52 -3.80
C PRO A 15 19.91 -4.16 -4.44
N GLU A 16 20.14 -5.18 -5.27
CA GLU A 16 19.06 -6.00 -5.80
C GLU A 16 18.30 -6.69 -4.66
N PRO A 17 16.96 -6.72 -4.70
CA PRO A 17 16.18 -7.42 -3.69
C PRO A 17 16.48 -8.92 -3.78
N LYS A 18 17.00 -9.49 -2.68
CA LYS A 18 17.37 -10.90 -2.61
C LYS A 18 16.16 -11.84 -2.61
N ILE A 19 15.06 -11.39 -2.02
CA ILE A 19 13.80 -12.13 -1.90
C ILE A 19 12.76 -11.32 -2.67
N PHE A 20 12.37 -11.82 -3.84
CA PHE A 20 11.47 -11.12 -4.75
C PHE A 20 10.68 -12.13 -5.58
N HIS A 21 9.41 -12.35 -5.22
CA HIS A 21 8.52 -13.32 -5.85
C HIS A 21 7.15 -12.71 -6.15
N GLY A 22 6.48 -13.21 -7.18
CA GLY A 22 5.08 -12.90 -7.49
C GLY A 22 4.86 -11.52 -8.12
N ARG A 23 5.90 -10.97 -8.75
CA ARG A 23 5.90 -9.65 -9.41
C ARG A 23 6.46 -9.68 -10.83
N GLU A 24 6.64 -10.88 -11.38
CA GLU A 24 7.23 -11.13 -12.70
C GLU A 24 6.37 -10.52 -13.80
N SER A 25 5.04 -10.50 -13.60
CA SER A 25 4.09 -9.89 -14.54
C SER A 25 4.25 -8.37 -14.62
N GLU A 26 4.43 -7.71 -13.48
CA GLU A 26 4.62 -6.27 -13.38
C GLU A 26 5.97 -5.85 -13.94
N VAL A 27 7.04 -6.62 -13.63
CA VAL A 27 8.37 -6.42 -14.24
C VAL A 27 8.27 -6.55 -15.76
N SER A 28 7.65 -7.61 -16.26
CA SER A 28 7.48 -7.85 -17.71
C SER A 28 6.70 -6.71 -18.38
N ASN A 29 5.64 -6.22 -17.74
CA ASN A 29 4.86 -5.08 -18.23
C ASN A 29 5.70 -3.81 -18.30
N ILE A 30 6.49 -3.51 -17.27
CA ILE A 30 7.37 -2.33 -17.24
C ILE A 30 8.43 -2.43 -18.34
N LEU A 31 9.03 -3.61 -18.53
CA LEU A 31 10.02 -3.84 -19.59
C LEU A 31 9.42 -3.70 -20.99
N HIS A 32 8.19 -4.22 -21.18
CA HIS A 32 7.48 -4.03 -22.43
C HIS A 32 7.25 -2.53 -22.72
N LEU A 33 6.76 -1.77 -21.73
CA LEU A 33 6.58 -0.33 -21.86
C LEU A 33 7.89 0.39 -22.16
N PHE A 34 8.98 -0.02 -21.51
CA PHE A 34 10.32 0.53 -21.74
C PHE A 34 10.78 0.34 -23.19
N ASN A 35 10.53 -0.83 -23.77
CA ASN A 35 10.89 -1.10 -25.17
C ASN A 35 10.02 -0.35 -26.19
N THR A 36 8.84 0.14 -25.81
CA THR A 36 7.93 0.86 -26.72
C THR A 36 8.25 2.35 -26.88
N GLY A 37 9.14 2.92 -26.06
CA GLY A 37 9.53 4.32 -26.13
C GLY A 37 9.81 4.91 -24.75
N THR A 38 9.56 6.21 -24.59
CA THR A 38 9.83 6.90 -23.33
C THR A 38 8.99 6.33 -22.19
N LEU A 39 9.66 5.65 -21.25
CA LEU A 39 9.04 5.13 -20.04
C LEU A 39 8.79 6.30 -19.08
N LYS A 40 7.52 6.52 -18.73
CA LYS A 40 7.01 7.41 -17.69
C LYS A 40 5.92 6.65 -16.97
N ILE A 41 6.28 6.00 -15.87
CA ILE A 41 5.36 5.16 -15.08
C ILE A 41 5.24 5.69 -13.67
N ALA A 42 4.09 5.45 -13.04
CA ALA A 42 3.86 5.65 -11.63
C ALA A 42 3.60 4.27 -11.00
N ILE A 43 4.47 3.80 -10.09
CA ILE A 43 4.24 2.55 -9.35
C ILE A 43 3.41 2.86 -8.10
N LEU A 44 2.11 2.54 -8.15
CA LEU A 44 1.14 2.84 -7.09
C LEU A 44 0.87 1.62 -6.19
N GLY A 45 0.53 1.82 -4.91
CA GLY A 45 0.13 0.74 -4.00
C GLY A 45 0.27 1.11 -2.51
N ALA A 46 -0.36 0.32 -1.63
CA ALA A 46 -0.30 0.56 -0.18
C ALA A 46 1.12 0.50 0.41
N GLY A 47 1.29 1.06 1.61
CA GLY A 47 2.51 0.89 2.40
C GLY A 47 2.84 -0.60 2.54
N GLY A 48 4.11 -0.98 2.41
CA GLY A 48 4.53 -2.38 2.52
C GLY A 48 4.21 -3.30 1.32
N MET A 49 3.62 -2.79 0.23
CA MET A 49 3.29 -3.58 -0.98
C MET A 49 4.48 -3.96 -1.88
N GLY A 50 5.71 -3.60 -1.51
CA GLY A 50 6.90 -3.93 -2.30
C GLY A 50 7.16 -3.03 -3.51
N LYS A 51 6.65 -1.79 -3.53
CA LYS A 51 6.90 -0.81 -4.62
C LYS A 51 8.40 -0.56 -4.84
N ALA A 52 9.13 -0.29 -3.75
CA ALA A 52 10.56 -0.08 -3.78
C ALA A 52 11.30 -1.32 -4.30
N SER A 53 10.93 -2.52 -3.81
CA SER A 53 11.49 -3.78 -4.29
C SER A 53 11.24 -4.00 -5.79
N LEU A 54 10.03 -3.70 -6.30
CA LEU A 54 9.72 -3.79 -7.72
C LEU A 54 10.60 -2.84 -8.56
N ALA A 55 10.74 -1.59 -8.13
CA ALA A 55 11.61 -0.63 -8.81
C ALA A 55 13.08 -1.05 -8.82
N GLN A 56 13.58 -1.57 -7.69
CA GLN A 56 14.94 -2.10 -7.60
C GLN A 56 15.12 -3.30 -8.52
N ALA A 57 14.18 -4.24 -8.55
CA ALA A 57 14.20 -5.38 -9.46
C ALA A 57 14.24 -4.93 -10.93
N VAL A 58 13.48 -3.91 -11.31
CA VAL A 58 13.52 -3.33 -12.67
C VAL A 58 14.88 -2.70 -12.97
N LEU A 59 15.49 -1.96 -12.02
CA LEU A 59 16.81 -1.35 -12.21
C LEU A 59 17.92 -2.39 -12.42
N HIS A 60 17.81 -3.54 -11.75
CA HIS A 60 18.77 -4.64 -11.87
C HIS A 60 18.40 -5.66 -12.96
N HIS A 61 17.27 -5.49 -13.64
CA HIS A 61 16.85 -6.43 -14.66
C HIS A 61 17.84 -6.45 -15.85
N PRO A 62 18.29 -7.64 -16.32
CA PRO A 62 19.29 -7.75 -17.39
C PRO A 62 18.94 -6.97 -18.67
N GLY A 63 17.66 -6.90 -19.02
CA GLY A 63 17.19 -6.13 -20.18
C GLY A 63 17.40 -4.62 -20.04
N ILE A 64 17.22 -4.06 -18.83
CA ILE A 64 17.52 -2.64 -18.56
C ILE A 64 19.02 -2.44 -18.49
N ILE A 65 19.77 -3.39 -17.90
CA ILE A 65 21.24 -3.32 -17.82
C ILE A 65 21.88 -3.27 -19.20
N ALA A 66 21.41 -4.10 -20.12
CA ALA A 66 21.93 -4.16 -21.48
C ALA A 66 21.76 -2.83 -22.25
N ILE A 67 20.70 -2.07 -21.97
CA ILE A 67 20.36 -0.84 -22.70
C ILE A 67 20.94 0.40 -22.01
N LEU A 68 20.81 0.52 -20.69
CA LEU A 68 21.17 1.73 -19.95
C LEU A 68 22.53 1.66 -19.23
N ALA A 69 23.14 0.47 -19.12
CA ALA A 69 24.47 0.26 -18.54
C ALA A 69 24.68 0.87 -17.14
N GLN A 70 25.19 2.10 -17.02
CA GLN A 70 25.37 2.80 -15.74
C GLN A 70 24.44 4.01 -15.57
N ASN A 71 23.66 4.36 -16.60
CA ASN A 71 22.72 5.50 -16.59
C ASN A 71 21.41 5.14 -15.90
N ARG A 72 21.52 4.60 -14.69
CA ARG A 72 20.42 4.20 -13.83
C ARG A 72 20.59 4.91 -12.49
N PHE A 73 19.55 5.61 -12.06
CA PHE A 73 19.59 6.43 -10.86
C PHE A 73 18.43 6.08 -9.95
N PHE A 74 18.71 6.02 -8.65
CA PHE A 74 17.70 5.86 -7.61
C PHE A 74 17.86 7.02 -6.64
N VAL A 75 16.81 7.82 -6.48
CA VAL A 75 16.81 9.06 -5.71
C VAL A 75 15.74 8.94 -4.63
N ALA A 76 16.17 8.74 -3.38
CA ALA A 76 15.28 8.73 -2.22
C ALA A 76 14.93 10.17 -1.81
N CYS A 77 13.72 10.62 -2.10
CA CYS A 77 13.29 12.01 -1.93
C CYS A 77 12.87 12.38 -0.50
N SER A 78 12.90 11.46 0.46
CA SER A 78 12.44 11.69 1.83
C SER A 78 13.21 12.78 2.59
N SER A 79 14.44 13.09 2.17
CA SER A 79 15.23 14.18 2.77
C SER A 79 14.88 15.58 2.24
N ALA A 80 14.11 15.68 1.16
CA ALA A 80 13.78 16.95 0.53
C ALA A 80 12.41 17.46 1.01
N THR A 81 12.37 18.72 1.43
CA THR A 81 11.17 19.43 1.90
C THR A 81 10.75 20.59 1.00
N THR A 82 11.62 20.98 0.06
CA THR A 82 11.34 22.00 -0.96
C THR A 82 11.68 21.53 -2.37
N LYS A 83 11.12 22.21 -3.38
CA LYS A 83 11.48 22.01 -4.80
C LYS A 83 12.99 22.17 -5.05
N ILE A 84 13.63 23.14 -4.38
CA ILE A 84 15.07 23.40 -4.54
C ILE A 84 15.89 22.23 -4.00
N GLU A 85 15.53 21.72 -2.83
CA GLU A 85 16.19 20.56 -2.24
C GLU A 85 16.03 19.30 -3.09
N LEU A 86 14.85 19.09 -3.70
CA LEU A 86 14.66 17.98 -4.64
C LEU A 86 15.56 18.10 -5.86
N VAL A 87 15.68 19.29 -6.45
CA VAL A 87 16.57 19.52 -7.60
C VAL A 87 18.04 19.34 -7.21
N ASN A 88 18.43 19.80 -6.02
CA ASN A 88 19.78 19.58 -5.47
C ASN A 88 20.07 18.09 -5.29
N LEU A 89 19.10 17.34 -4.78
CA LEU A 89 19.22 15.90 -4.57
C LEU A 89 19.37 15.17 -5.91
N ILE A 90 18.55 15.49 -6.91
CA ILE A 90 18.67 14.92 -8.26
C ILE A 90 20.03 15.29 -8.85
N GLY A 91 20.41 16.57 -8.80
CA GLY A 91 21.70 17.05 -9.31
C GLY A 91 22.90 16.33 -8.69
N ALA A 92 22.85 16.06 -7.38
CA ALA A 92 23.90 15.30 -6.69
C ALA A 92 24.02 13.86 -7.23
N HIS A 93 22.91 13.17 -7.49
CA HIS A 93 22.91 11.82 -8.08
C HIS A 93 23.42 11.82 -9.53
N LEU A 94 23.26 12.94 -10.25
CA LEU A 94 23.81 13.13 -11.60
C LEU A 94 25.27 13.63 -11.60
N GLY A 95 25.87 13.86 -10.42
CA GLY A 95 27.23 14.39 -10.29
C GLY A 95 27.36 15.87 -10.66
N LEU A 96 26.25 16.62 -10.69
CA LEU A 96 26.23 18.05 -10.98
C LEU A 96 26.63 18.86 -9.75
N LYS A 97 27.40 19.94 -9.98
CA LYS A 97 27.78 20.87 -8.92
C LYS A 97 26.65 21.86 -8.67
N PRO A 98 26.46 22.36 -7.43
CA PRO A 98 25.48 23.40 -7.16
C PRO A 98 25.76 24.64 -8.01
N GLY A 99 24.78 25.03 -8.83
CA GLY A 99 24.85 26.17 -9.74
C GLY A 99 23.76 27.21 -9.45
N LYS A 100 23.79 28.34 -10.19
CA LYS A 100 22.76 29.40 -10.07
C LYS A 100 21.37 28.93 -10.53
N ASP A 101 21.32 28.03 -11.51
CA ASP A 101 20.08 27.44 -12.02
C ASP A 101 20.27 25.94 -12.22
N LEU A 102 20.35 25.22 -11.11
CA LEU A 102 20.55 23.77 -11.12
C LEU A 102 19.39 23.03 -11.81
N THR A 103 18.19 23.61 -11.84
CA THR A 103 17.05 23.02 -12.56
C THR A 103 17.36 22.93 -14.05
N LYS A 104 17.86 24.03 -14.63
CA LYS A 104 18.28 24.05 -16.03
C LYS A 104 19.46 23.12 -16.30
N GLU A 105 20.43 23.05 -15.39
CA GLU A 105 21.58 22.16 -15.51
C GLU A 105 21.16 20.69 -15.51
N VAL A 106 20.22 20.29 -14.64
CA VAL A 106 19.63 18.94 -14.61
C VAL A 106 18.93 18.63 -15.93
N LEU A 107 18.11 19.56 -16.45
CA LEU A 107 17.42 19.38 -17.74
C LEU A 107 18.41 19.25 -18.90
N GLN A 108 19.47 20.07 -18.90
CA GLN A 108 20.53 20.02 -19.91
C GLN A 108 21.34 18.73 -19.82
N TYR A 109 21.61 18.22 -18.61
CA TYR A 109 22.27 16.94 -18.43
C TYR A 109 21.50 15.85 -19.17
N PHE A 110 20.20 15.73 -18.89
CA PHE A 110 19.41 14.69 -19.51
C PHE A 110 19.21 14.86 -21.03
N ALA A 111 19.17 16.10 -21.53
CA ALA A 111 19.05 16.36 -22.97
C ALA A 111 20.33 16.02 -23.75
N ASN A 112 21.50 16.14 -23.13
CA ASN A 112 22.80 15.98 -23.79
C ASN A 112 23.46 14.62 -23.56
N ASN A 113 22.95 13.82 -22.62
CA ASN A 113 23.48 12.51 -22.29
C ASN A 113 22.65 11.37 -22.90
N PRO A 114 23.19 10.14 -22.95
CA PRO A 114 22.43 8.99 -23.42
C PRO A 114 21.18 8.74 -22.55
N PRO A 115 20.21 7.96 -23.05
CA PRO A 115 19.03 7.58 -22.29
C PRO A 115 19.39 7.08 -20.88
N SER A 116 18.56 7.45 -19.91
CA SER A 116 18.77 7.11 -18.50
C SER A 116 17.45 6.76 -17.85
N LEU A 117 17.49 5.93 -16.80
CA LEU A 117 16.32 5.61 -15.99
C LEU A 117 16.54 6.17 -14.58
N SER A 118 15.84 7.25 -14.26
CA SER A 118 15.82 7.79 -12.91
C SER A 118 14.56 7.33 -12.19
N ILE A 119 14.73 6.81 -10.97
CA ILE A 119 13.66 6.46 -10.05
C ILE A 119 13.63 7.44 -8.88
N LEU A 120 12.51 8.14 -8.72
CA LEU A 120 12.27 8.98 -7.54
C LEU A 120 11.39 8.20 -6.56
N ASP A 121 11.90 7.94 -5.37
CA ASP A 121 11.20 7.24 -4.28
C ASP A 121 10.79 8.22 -3.18
N GLU A 122 9.76 7.88 -2.41
CA GLU A 122 9.31 8.63 -1.22
C GLU A 122 8.98 10.13 -1.47
N LEU A 123 8.43 10.47 -2.65
CA LEU A 123 8.09 11.85 -3.01
C LEU A 123 6.92 12.44 -2.18
N GLU A 124 6.26 11.63 -1.35
CA GLU A 124 5.01 12.02 -0.68
C GLU A 124 5.18 13.25 0.21
N ALA A 125 6.31 13.41 0.90
CA ALA A 125 6.56 14.56 1.76
C ALA A 125 6.51 15.90 0.99
N LEU A 126 6.90 15.90 -0.28
CA LEU A 126 6.86 17.06 -1.18
C LEU A 126 5.54 17.21 -1.92
N TRP A 127 4.87 16.08 -2.16
CA TRP A 127 3.67 16.00 -3.00
C TRP A 127 2.37 16.23 -2.24
N GLU A 128 2.29 15.76 -1.00
CA GLU A 128 1.08 15.85 -0.16
C GLU A 128 0.68 17.30 0.19
N PRO A 129 1.61 18.22 0.51
CA PRO A 129 1.25 19.60 0.80
C PRO A 129 0.70 20.32 -0.44
N ALA A 130 -0.54 20.81 -0.36
CA ALA A 130 -1.20 21.51 -1.47
C ALA A 130 -0.42 22.72 -1.99
N CYS A 131 0.32 23.41 -1.11
CA CYS A 131 1.16 24.55 -1.48
C CYS A 131 2.39 24.16 -2.34
N LEU A 132 2.89 22.92 -2.21
CA LEU A 132 4.04 22.43 -2.96
C LEU A 132 3.64 21.66 -4.22
N ARG A 133 2.50 20.94 -4.19
CA ARG A 133 2.03 20.05 -5.26
C ARG A 133 2.15 20.64 -6.65
N GLY A 134 1.62 21.85 -6.89
CA GLY A 134 1.65 22.48 -8.20
C GLY A 134 3.07 22.74 -8.74
N SER A 135 4.01 23.09 -7.86
CA SER A 135 5.40 23.35 -8.20
C SER A 135 6.22 22.08 -8.46
N ILE A 136 5.88 20.99 -7.76
CA ILE A 136 6.45 19.65 -7.98
C ILE A 136 5.91 19.06 -9.27
N GLU A 137 4.60 19.20 -9.55
CA GLU A 137 4.01 18.82 -10.84
C GLU A 137 4.70 19.50 -12.01
N GLU A 138 4.99 20.81 -11.89
CA GLU A 138 5.72 21.55 -12.91
C GLU A 138 7.14 21.06 -13.08
N LEU A 139 7.85 20.75 -11.98
CA LEU A 139 9.18 20.18 -12.07
C LEU A 139 9.16 18.81 -12.76
N LEU A 140 8.24 17.93 -12.35
CA LEU A 140 8.06 16.62 -12.98
C LEU A 140 7.71 16.75 -14.45
N ALA A 141 6.83 17.70 -14.80
CA ALA A 141 6.49 18.03 -16.19
C ALA A 141 7.72 18.48 -16.99
N LEU A 142 8.61 19.28 -16.41
CA LEU A 142 9.86 19.69 -17.07
C LEU A 142 10.82 18.52 -17.28
N LEU A 143 10.87 17.58 -16.34
CA LEU A 143 11.65 16.35 -16.47
C LEU A 143 11.08 15.41 -17.55
N THR A 144 9.87 15.65 -18.09
CA THR A 144 9.23 14.79 -19.13
C THR A 144 9.86 14.85 -20.52
N GLY A 145 10.85 15.71 -20.77
CA GLY A 145 11.71 15.63 -21.95
C GLY A 145 12.73 14.49 -21.91
N VAL A 146 12.75 13.72 -20.82
CA VAL A 146 13.75 12.72 -20.46
C VAL A 146 13.05 11.38 -20.16
N GLU A 147 13.70 10.25 -20.42
CA GLU A 147 13.25 8.95 -19.91
C GLU A 147 13.34 8.89 -18.38
N PHE A 148 12.25 8.60 -17.66
CA PHE A 148 12.28 8.45 -16.19
C PHE A 148 11.12 7.60 -15.68
N ALA A 149 11.35 6.77 -14.66
CA ALA A 149 10.27 6.07 -13.94
C ALA A 149 10.01 6.76 -12.60
N LEU A 150 8.77 7.06 -12.27
CA LEU A 150 8.42 7.65 -10.98
C LEU A 150 7.81 6.59 -10.07
N MET A 151 8.25 6.49 -8.82
CA MET A 151 7.49 5.77 -7.80
C MET A 151 6.63 6.76 -7.03
N VAL A 152 5.33 6.49 -6.92
CA VAL A 152 4.43 7.36 -6.14
C VAL A 152 3.46 6.48 -5.38
N ARG A 153 3.30 6.67 -4.07
CA ARG A 153 2.48 5.76 -3.25
C ARG A 153 1.05 5.57 -3.74
N ALA A 154 0.35 6.59 -4.24
CA ALA A 154 -1.09 6.45 -4.43
C ALA A 154 -1.73 7.29 -5.54
N GLU A 155 -1.17 8.46 -5.87
CA GLU A 155 -1.70 9.27 -6.96
C GLU A 155 -0.64 9.60 -7.98
N GLN A 156 -1.03 9.50 -9.24
CA GLN A 156 -0.22 9.86 -10.37
C GLN A 156 -0.26 11.39 -10.58
N PRO A 157 0.89 12.09 -10.63
CA PRO A 157 0.93 13.53 -10.85
C PRO A 157 0.21 14.00 -12.13
N ALA A 158 -0.59 15.06 -12.05
CA ALA A 158 -1.53 15.41 -13.13
C ALA A 158 -0.87 16.01 -14.38
N LYS A 159 0.22 16.79 -14.20
CA LYS A 159 0.89 17.53 -15.30
C LYS A 159 1.90 16.70 -16.10
N VAL A 160 1.94 15.38 -15.91
CA VAL A 160 2.85 14.48 -16.64
C VAL A 160 2.05 13.65 -17.64
N GLN A 161 2.56 13.55 -18.87
CA GLN A 161 2.01 12.64 -19.87
C GLN A 161 2.56 11.22 -19.64
N TRP A 162 1.84 10.44 -18.84
CA TRP A 162 2.22 9.08 -18.46
C TRP A 162 2.10 8.08 -19.61
N THR A 163 3.01 7.11 -19.63
CA THR A 163 3.00 6.01 -20.59
C THR A 163 1.75 5.16 -20.40
N ARG A 164 1.13 4.76 -21.52
CA ARG A 164 -0.07 3.92 -21.53
C ARG A 164 0.24 2.52 -22.08
N PRO A 165 -0.45 1.47 -21.61
CA PRO A 165 -1.43 1.48 -20.52
C PRO A 165 -0.80 1.81 -19.15
N PHE A 166 -1.60 2.35 -18.24
CA PHE A 166 -1.14 2.63 -16.88
C PHE A 166 -0.87 1.33 -16.13
N LEU A 167 0.19 1.32 -15.32
CA LEU A 167 0.41 0.23 -14.39
C LEU A 167 -0.70 0.25 -13.33
N LYS A 168 -1.37 -0.89 -13.15
CA LYS A 168 -2.38 -1.03 -12.10
C LYS A 168 -1.71 -0.88 -10.73
N PRO A 169 -2.40 -0.33 -9.71
CA PRO A 169 -1.88 -0.34 -8.35
C PRO A 169 -1.53 -1.77 -7.90
N LEU A 170 -0.39 -1.93 -7.24
CA LEU A 170 0.07 -3.22 -6.75
C LEU A 170 -0.98 -3.80 -5.80
N GLN A 171 -1.42 -5.01 -6.14
CA GLN A 171 -2.32 -5.82 -5.32
C GLN A 171 -1.49 -6.66 -4.34
N PRO A 172 -2.11 -7.22 -3.29
CA PRO A 172 -1.51 -8.31 -2.52
C PRO A 172 -0.91 -9.40 -3.40
N LEU A 173 0.10 -10.11 -2.89
CA LEU A 173 0.68 -11.24 -3.59
C LEU A 173 -0.32 -12.40 -3.67
N ASP A 174 -0.10 -13.29 -4.63
CA ASP A 174 -0.76 -14.59 -4.58
C ASP A 174 -0.18 -15.44 -3.43
N GLN A 175 -0.91 -16.52 -3.10
CA GLN A 175 -0.55 -17.39 -2.00
C GLN A 175 0.77 -18.16 -2.26
N GLU A 176 1.10 -18.46 -3.51
CA GLU A 176 2.30 -19.20 -3.87
C GLU A 176 3.55 -18.35 -3.64
N ALA A 177 3.55 -17.11 -4.13
CA ALA A 177 4.59 -16.12 -3.87
C ALA A 177 4.73 -15.82 -2.37
N ALA A 178 3.63 -15.74 -1.64
CA ALA A 178 3.66 -15.54 -0.19
C ALA A 178 4.39 -16.69 0.54
N ARG A 179 4.12 -17.94 0.15
CA ARG A 179 4.81 -19.14 0.68
C ARG A 179 6.30 -19.15 0.31
N LEU A 180 6.65 -18.78 -0.92
CA LEU A 180 8.05 -18.70 -1.37
C LEU A 180 8.83 -17.65 -0.57
N ILE A 181 8.27 -16.46 -0.37
CA ILE A 181 8.89 -15.42 0.47
C ILE A 181 9.05 -15.91 1.90
N PHE A 182 8.04 -16.59 2.46
CA PHE A 182 8.11 -17.14 3.80
C PHE A 182 9.24 -18.17 3.91
N ALA A 183 9.34 -19.10 2.97
CA ALA A 183 10.34 -20.15 2.95
C ALA A 183 11.78 -19.64 2.71
N ASP A 184 11.95 -18.53 1.98
CA ASP A 184 13.25 -17.88 1.81
C ASP A 184 13.73 -17.17 3.08
N ILE A 185 12.82 -16.85 4.01
CA ILE A 185 13.11 -16.15 5.27
C ILE A 185 13.22 -17.12 6.45
N ALA A 186 12.23 -17.99 6.63
CA ALA A 186 12.14 -18.93 7.74
C ALA A 186 12.60 -20.32 7.30
N ASP A 187 13.49 -20.94 8.08
CA ASP A 187 14.09 -22.21 7.72
C ASP A 187 13.05 -23.34 7.57
N SER A 188 13.42 -24.33 6.76
CA SER A 188 12.64 -25.48 6.33
C SER A 188 12.38 -26.51 7.45
N GLY A 189 11.58 -26.13 8.44
CA GLY A 189 11.14 -27.01 9.52
C GLY A 189 9.67 -26.85 9.92
N HIS A 190 8.98 -25.85 9.37
CA HIS A 190 7.59 -25.56 9.72
C HIS A 190 6.60 -26.43 8.95
N ASN A 191 5.50 -26.79 9.61
CA ASN A 191 4.38 -27.44 8.95
C ASN A 191 3.70 -26.43 8.01
N MET A 192 3.47 -26.82 6.74
CA MET A 192 2.82 -25.97 5.73
C MET A 192 1.44 -25.49 6.17
N GLU A 193 0.70 -26.26 6.96
CA GLU A 193 -0.61 -25.83 7.48
C GLU A 193 -0.48 -24.66 8.46
N GLU A 194 0.54 -24.67 9.33
CA GLU A 194 0.81 -23.56 10.25
C GLU A 194 1.33 -22.33 9.49
N VAL A 195 2.15 -22.53 8.47
CA VAL A 195 2.62 -21.44 7.58
C VAL A 195 1.43 -20.78 6.90
N ASP A 196 0.50 -21.55 6.33
CA ASP A 196 -0.70 -21.03 5.70
C ASP A 196 -1.59 -20.26 6.68
N GLN A 197 -1.71 -20.73 7.92
CA GLN A 197 -2.43 -20.01 8.98
C GLN A 197 -1.75 -18.67 9.28
N VAL A 198 -0.42 -18.62 9.41
CA VAL A 198 0.32 -17.36 9.64
C VAL A 198 0.16 -16.41 8.46
N LEU A 199 0.27 -16.92 7.22
CA LEU A 199 0.12 -16.11 6.01
C LEU A 199 -1.30 -15.53 5.88
N SER A 200 -2.33 -16.25 6.33
CA SER A 200 -3.71 -15.75 6.34
C SER A 200 -3.91 -14.48 7.17
N LEU A 201 -3.00 -14.19 8.11
CA LEU A 201 -3.02 -12.99 8.95
C LEU A 201 -2.46 -11.74 8.24
N THR A 202 -1.86 -11.90 7.06
CA THR A 202 -1.10 -10.85 6.37
C THR A 202 -1.85 -10.20 5.22
N ASP A 203 -3.01 -10.76 4.81
CA ASP A 203 -3.65 -10.48 3.52
C ASP A 203 -2.64 -10.48 2.36
N ASN A 204 -1.67 -11.40 2.39
CA ASN A 204 -0.55 -11.51 1.45
C ASN A 204 0.21 -10.19 1.18
N MET A 205 0.26 -9.29 2.17
CA MET A 205 1.07 -8.07 2.09
C MET A 205 2.56 -8.42 2.26
N PRO A 206 3.45 -8.11 1.30
CA PRO A 206 4.87 -8.48 1.35
C PRO A 206 5.57 -8.13 2.66
N LEU A 207 5.40 -6.90 3.15
CA LEU A 207 6.04 -6.47 4.40
C LEU A 207 5.53 -7.27 5.62
N ALA A 208 4.24 -7.56 5.69
CA ALA A 208 3.66 -8.33 6.79
C ALA A 208 4.11 -9.80 6.73
N ILE A 209 4.18 -10.39 5.53
CA ILE A 209 4.75 -11.72 5.31
C ILE A 209 6.19 -11.77 5.84
N SER A 210 7.06 -10.85 5.42
CA SER A 210 8.46 -10.87 5.85
C SER A 210 8.59 -10.75 7.37
N LEU A 211 7.83 -9.85 8.01
CA LEU A 211 7.88 -9.64 9.45
C LEU A 211 7.42 -10.88 10.23
N LEU A 212 6.31 -11.51 9.83
CA LEU A 212 5.84 -12.75 10.47
C LEU A 212 6.76 -13.94 10.17
N ALA A 213 7.38 -13.99 8.99
CA ALA A 213 8.34 -15.04 8.65
C ALA A 213 9.60 -14.95 9.53
N TYR A 214 10.18 -13.75 9.72
CA TYR A 214 11.31 -13.58 10.64
C TYR A 214 10.96 -13.97 12.09
N LEU A 215 9.75 -13.64 12.54
CA LEU A 215 9.29 -14.05 13.88
C LEU A 215 9.09 -15.57 13.97
N ALA A 216 8.52 -16.18 12.94
CA ALA A 216 8.32 -17.62 12.87
C ALA A 216 9.65 -18.39 12.82
N ASP A 217 10.67 -17.85 12.16
CA ASP A 217 12.02 -18.40 12.16
C ASP A 217 12.62 -18.44 13.59
N THR A 218 12.38 -17.38 14.37
CA THR A 218 12.90 -17.28 15.74
C THR A 218 12.08 -18.02 16.80
N GLU A 219 10.75 -18.00 16.69
CA GLU A 219 9.82 -18.44 17.76
C GLU A 219 8.99 -19.66 17.36
N GLY A 220 8.89 -19.98 16.06
CA GLY A 220 8.00 -20.99 15.51
C GLY A 220 6.60 -20.48 15.19
N CYS A 221 5.99 -21.01 14.12
CA CYS A 221 4.66 -20.62 13.64
C CYS A 221 3.57 -20.74 14.75
N THR A 222 3.56 -21.83 15.52
CA THR A 222 2.60 -22.04 16.60
C THR A 222 2.62 -20.91 17.64
N ASN A 223 3.81 -20.43 18.00
CA ASN A 223 3.98 -19.34 18.97
C ASN A 223 3.56 -18.00 18.39
N VAL A 224 3.90 -17.74 17.12
CA VAL A 224 3.46 -16.53 16.40
C VAL A 224 1.93 -16.45 16.36
N LEU A 225 1.25 -17.56 16.03
CA LEU A 225 -0.22 -17.65 16.04
C LEU A 225 -0.80 -17.39 17.45
N ALA A 226 -0.22 -18.01 18.49
CA ALA A 226 -0.69 -17.81 19.86
C ALA A 226 -0.46 -16.38 20.39
N ARG A 227 0.61 -15.70 19.94
CA ARG A 227 0.86 -14.29 20.25
C ARG A 227 -0.09 -13.38 19.49
N TRP A 228 -0.34 -13.68 18.22
CA TRP A 228 -1.27 -12.91 17.39
C TRP A 228 -2.65 -12.78 18.02
N ASP A 229 -3.16 -13.85 18.61
CA ASP A 229 -4.46 -13.84 19.31
C ASP A 229 -4.52 -12.83 20.47
N LYS A 230 -3.38 -12.54 21.11
CA LYS A 230 -3.27 -11.62 22.25
C LYS A 230 -2.86 -10.20 21.86
N GLU A 231 -1.94 -10.08 20.91
CA GLU A 231 -1.20 -8.85 20.61
C GLU A 231 -1.56 -8.24 19.24
N ARG A 232 -2.24 -9.00 18.36
CA ARG A 232 -2.65 -8.58 17.01
C ARG A 232 -1.47 -7.98 16.22
N THR A 233 -1.67 -6.84 15.54
CA THR A 233 -0.62 -6.16 14.76
C THR A 233 0.61 -5.75 15.56
N SER A 234 0.55 -5.74 16.90
CA SER A 234 1.75 -5.46 17.71
C SER A 234 2.82 -6.54 17.54
N VAL A 235 2.43 -7.77 17.20
CA VAL A 235 3.36 -8.84 16.84
C VAL A 235 4.19 -8.45 15.62
N ILE A 236 3.55 -7.91 14.57
CA ILE A 236 4.25 -7.43 13.37
C ILE A 236 5.18 -6.25 13.70
N SER A 237 4.83 -5.47 14.72
CA SER A 237 5.60 -4.30 15.15
C SER A 237 6.77 -4.59 16.10
N ASP A 238 6.92 -5.83 16.57
CA ASP A 238 7.99 -6.22 17.51
C ASP A 238 9.26 -6.77 16.81
N GLY A 239 9.23 -6.98 15.49
CA GLY A 239 10.33 -7.57 14.73
C GLY A 239 11.56 -6.67 14.56
N LEU A 240 12.68 -7.06 15.18
CA LEU A 240 14.11 -6.63 15.06
C LEU A 240 14.48 -5.14 15.05
N ASP A 241 13.54 -4.22 14.87
CA ASP A 241 13.75 -2.79 14.98
C ASP A 241 12.47 -2.16 15.53
N LYS A 242 12.57 -1.35 16.59
CA LYS A 242 11.45 -0.55 17.17
C LYS A 242 10.89 0.51 16.19
N ARG A 243 11.21 0.36 14.90
CA ARG A 243 10.87 1.15 13.71
C ARG A 243 10.28 0.24 12.63
N SER A 244 9.68 -0.90 12.99
CA SER A 244 8.85 -1.71 12.10
C SER A 244 7.82 -0.81 11.41
N ASN A 245 8.10 -0.48 10.16
CA ASN A 245 7.55 0.65 9.42
C ASN A 245 6.04 0.55 9.14
N LEU A 246 5.35 -0.53 9.53
CA LEU A 246 3.95 -0.71 9.18
C LEU A 246 3.04 0.23 9.96
N ASP A 247 3.02 0.18 11.29
CA ASP A 247 2.24 1.09 12.13
C ASP A 247 2.60 2.56 11.89
N LEU A 248 3.90 2.85 11.71
CA LEU A 248 4.37 4.19 11.34
C LEU A 248 3.85 4.60 9.95
N SER A 249 3.87 3.71 8.95
CA SER A 249 3.35 4.03 7.62
C SER A 249 1.83 4.23 7.62
N ILE A 250 1.09 3.46 8.42
CA ILE A 250 -0.36 3.60 8.59
C ILE A 250 -0.66 4.94 9.27
N SER A 251 0.04 5.25 10.37
CA SER A 251 -0.13 6.52 11.08
C SER A 251 0.20 7.74 10.21
N LEU A 252 1.29 7.70 9.42
CA LEU A 252 1.63 8.77 8.49
C LEU A 252 0.56 8.96 7.41
N SER A 253 -0.01 7.87 6.88
CA SER A 253 -1.13 7.95 5.93
C SER A 253 -2.39 8.56 6.56
N LEU A 254 -2.70 8.23 7.81
CA LEU A 254 -3.83 8.79 8.57
C LEU A 254 -3.65 10.29 8.89
N LEU A 255 -2.41 10.71 9.14
CA LEU A 255 -2.04 12.10 9.40
C LEU A 255 -1.88 12.91 8.11
N SER A 256 -2.04 12.30 6.93
CA SER A 256 -1.94 13.03 5.67
C SER A 256 -2.98 14.14 5.57
N PRO A 257 -2.66 15.29 4.95
CA PRO A 257 -3.60 16.39 4.77
C PRO A 257 -4.90 15.96 4.09
N ARG A 258 -4.86 14.97 3.18
CA ARG A 258 -6.05 14.47 2.47
C ARG A 258 -7.09 13.84 3.38
N ILE A 259 -6.64 13.12 4.41
CA ILE A 259 -7.53 12.54 5.43
C ILE A 259 -7.95 13.61 6.43
N GLN A 260 -7.00 14.43 6.90
CA GLN A 260 -7.27 15.47 7.90
C GLN A 260 -8.26 16.53 7.41
N LEU A 261 -8.31 16.82 6.11
CA LEU A 261 -9.29 17.73 5.51
C LEU A 261 -10.72 17.18 5.47
N LEU A 262 -10.89 15.86 5.63
CA LEU A 262 -12.17 15.16 5.53
C LEU A 262 -12.41 14.36 6.82
N PRO A 263 -13.02 14.96 7.86
CA PRO A 263 -13.11 14.36 9.20
C PRO A 263 -13.82 12.99 9.21
N HIS A 264 -14.81 12.79 8.34
CA HIS A 264 -15.53 11.52 8.21
C HIS A 264 -14.74 10.41 7.50
N SER A 265 -13.56 10.69 6.92
CA SER A 265 -12.72 9.66 6.29
C SER A 265 -12.21 8.68 7.31
N GLN A 266 -11.82 9.16 8.50
CA GLN A 266 -11.38 8.31 9.58
C GLN A 266 -12.52 7.46 10.13
N GLU A 267 -13.72 8.03 10.30
CA GLU A 267 -14.92 7.30 10.73
C GLU A 267 -15.30 6.20 9.72
N LEU A 268 -15.28 6.51 8.42
CA LEU A 268 -15.51 5.52 7.37
C LEU A 268 -14.45 4.41 7.39
N LEU A 269 -13.19 4.76 7.62
CA LEU A 269 -12.10 3.80 7.68
C LEU A 269 -12.18 2.89 8.92
N SER A 270 -12.52 3.45 10.09
CA SER A 270 -12.81 2.68 11.30
C SER A 270 -14.04 1.79 11.13
N LEU A 271 -15.02 2.18 10.32
CA LEU A 271 -16.14 1.31 9.98
C LEU A 271 -15.69 0.13 9.10
N LEU A 272 -14.92 0.41 8.06
CA LEU A 272 -14.40 -0.60 7.15
C LEU A 272 -13.47 -1.60 7.86
N SER A 273 -12.80 -1.20 8.95
CA SER A 273 -11.96 -2.12 9.73
C SER A 273 -12.75 -3.28 10.35
N MET A 274 -14.05 -3.10 10.59
CA MET A 274 -14.96 -4.12 11.10
C MET A 274 -15.56 -5.02 10.01
N LEU A 275 -15.40 -4.65 8.74
CA LEU A 275 -16.07 -5.30 7.61
C LEU A 275 -15.02 -6.04 6.77
N PRO A 276 -14.78 -7.34 7.02
CA PRO A 276 -13.79 -8.12 6.27
C PRO A 276 -14.08 -8.15 4.77
N ASP A 277 -15.36 -8.22 4.39
CA ASP A 277 -15.79 -8.22 3.00
C ASP A 277 -15.92 -6.80 2.40
N GLY A 278 -15.52 -5.76 3.14
CA GLY A 278 -15.62 -4.36 2.70
C GLY A 278 -17.04 -3.89 2.41
N LEU A 279 -17.18 -2.83 1.59
CA LEU A 279 -18.46 -2.23 1.20
C LEU A 279 -18.53 -1.94 -0.30
N ALA A 280 -19.65 -2.24 -0.96
CA ALA A 280 -19.89 -1.79 -2.32
C ALA A 280 -20.30 -0.30 -2.37
N ASP A 281 -20.14 0.35 -3.52
CA ASP A 281 -20.55 1.75 -3.67
C ASP A 281 -22.04 1.97 -3.48
N ALA A 282 -22.86 1.03 -3.94
CA ALA A 282 -24.30 1.05 -3.69
C ALA A 282 -24.59 1.03 -2.18
N ASP A 283 -23.82 0.26 -1.41
CA ASP A 283 -23.97 0.16 0.05
C ASP A 283 -23.57 1.48 0.71
N LEU A 284 -22.46 2.09 0.29
CA LEU A 284 -22.00 3.39 0.80
C LEU A 284 -23.04 4.49 0.55
N ILE A 285 -23.57 4.57 -0.67
CA ILE A 285 -24.54 5.62 -1.07
C ILE A 285 -25.89 5.43 -0.39
N GLN A 286 -26.37 4.19 -0.27
CA GLN A 286 -27.66 3.87 0.34
C GLN A 286 -27.60 3.80 1.86
N SER A 287 -26.40 3.74 2.44
CA SER A 287 -26.24 3.67 3.88
C SER A 287 -26.85 4.91 4.53
N LYS A 288 -27.61 4.72 5.61
CA LYS A 288 -28.05 5.82 6.49
C LYS A 288 -26.91 6.30 7.40
N LEU A 289 -25.66 6.13 6.97
CA LEU A 289 -24.51 6.62 7.71
C LEU A 289 -24.55 8.15 7.63
N SER A 290 -24.53 8.82 8.78
CA SER A 290 -24.48 10.28 8.89
C SER A 290 -23.11 10.86 8.50
N LEU A 291 -22.41 10.23 7.55
CA LEU A 291 -21.09 10.62 7.06
C LEU A 291 -21.26 11.55 5.86
N LYS A 292 -20.90 12.81 6.04
CA LYS A 292 -20.93 13.78 4.94
C LYS A 292 -19.84 13.45 3.93
N GLU A 293 -20.14 13.68 2.65
CA GLU A 293 -19.18 13.55 1.55
C GLU A 293 -18.52 12.16 1.46
N ILE A 294 -19.29 11.09 1.70
CA ILE A 294 -18.78 9.71 1.79
C ILE A 294 -17.98 9.27 0.55
N LEU A 295 -18.35 9.73 -0.66
CA LEU A 295 -17.60 9.44 -1.89
C LEU A 295 -16.25 10.18 -1.95
N LYS A 296 -16.16 11.40 -1.40
CA LYS A 296 -14.88 12.10 -1.25
C LYS A 296 -14.01 11.39 -0.22
N CYS A 297 -14.60 10.94 0.89
CA CYS A 297 -13.92 10.13 1.90
C CYS A 297 -13.36 8.83 1.29
N LYS A 298 -14.18 8.06 0.56
CA LYS A 298 -13.74 6.89 -0.21
C LYS A 298 -12.55 7.23 -1.11
N THR A 299 -12.64 8.35 -1.85
CA THR A 299 -11.58 8.77 -2.77
C THR A 299 -10.29 9.08 -2.02
N ALA A 300 -10.36 9.79 -0.89
CA ALA A 300 -9.21 10.10 -0.04
C ALA A 300 -8.58 8.84 0.59
N LEU A 301 -9.38 7.88 1.02
CA LEU A 301 -8.89 6.59 1.54
C LEU A 301 -8.17 5.78 0.47
N LYS A 302 -8.70 5.77 -0.76
CA LYS A 302 -8.01 5.14 -1.89
C LYS A 302 -6.73 5.89 -2.28
N SER A 303 -6.77 7.22 -2.29
CA SER A 303 -5.62 8.04 -2.66
C SER A 303 -4.53 8.15 -1.61
N THR A 304 -4.74 7.57 -0.43
CA THR A 304 -3.72 7.36 0.60
C THR A 304 -3.35 5.89 0.75
N ALA A 305 -3.96 5.04 -0.08
CA ALA A 305 -3.84 3.58 -0.08
C ALA A 305 -4.12 2.93 1.29
N LEU A 306 -4.92 3.59 2.13
CA LEU A 306 -5.49 3.02 3.35
C LEU A 306 -6.66 2.06 3.04
N ALA A 307 -7.28 2.24 1.88
CA ALA A 307 -8.28 1.33 1.32
C ALA A 307 -8.02 1.07 -0.15
N TYR A 308 -8.48 -0.06 -0.67
CA TYR A 308 -8.41 -0.43 -2.07
C TYR A 308 -9.75 -0.93 -2.58
N SER A 309 -9.88 -1.10 -3.89
CA SER A 309 -11.04 -1.76 -4.48
C SER A 309 -10.63 -3.12 -4.99
N ASP A 310 -11.34 -4.16 -4.58
CA ASP A 310 -11.15 -5.51 -5.10
C ASP A 310 -11.69 -5.63 -6.55
N GLU A 311 -11.61 -6.84 -7.09
CA GLU A 311 -12.13 -7.17 -8.42
C GLU A 311 -13.63 -6.89 -8.54
N ASN A 312 -14.38 -7.05 -7.43
CA ASN A 312 -15.81 -6.81 -7.34
C ASN A 312 -16.18 -5.33 -7.08
N GLN A 313 -15.20 -4.41 -7.14
CA GLN A 313 -15.37 -2.98 -6.86
C GLN A 313 -15.85 -2.67 -5.42
N ARG A 314 -15.61 -3.58 -4.49
CA ARG A 314 -15.86 -3.39 -3.06
C ARG A 314 -14.67 -2.66 -2.45
N LEU A 315 -14.96 -1.65 -1.64
CA LEU A 315 -13.98 -0.91 -0.89
C LEU A 315 -13.52 -1.75 0.31
N MET A 316 -12.27 -2.16 0.30
CA MET A 316 -11.65 -3.04 1.30
C MET A 316 -10.49 -2.36 2.01
N VAL A 317 -10.16 -2.88 3.19
CA VAL A 317 -9.01 -2.45 4.00
C VAL A 317 -8.23 -3.69 4.37
N LEU A 318 -6.90 -3.63 4.22
CA LEU A 318 -6.03 -4.78 4.50
C LEU A 318 -6.01 -5.09 5.99
N MET A 319 -5.99 -6.36 6.34
CA MET A 319 -6.03 -6.89 7.70
C MET A 319 -5.07 -6.17 8.65
N PRO A 320 -3.77 -5.93 8.33
CA PRO A 320 -2.89 -5.18 9.23
C PRO A 320 -3.36 -3.74 9.50
N ILE A 321 -3.96 -3.08 8.51
CA ILE A 321 -4.54 -1.74 8.69
C ILE A 321 -5.79 -1.84 9.56
N ARG A 322 -6.64 -2.86 9.35
CA ARG A 322 -7.86 -3.09 10.13
C ARG A 322 -7.56 -3.26 11.62
N GLU A 323 -6.63 -4.14 11.94
CA GLU A 323 -6.20 -4.42 13.32
C GLU A 323 -5.58 -3.19 13.98
N TYR A 324 -4.72 -2.45 13.26
CA TYR A 324 -4.18 -1.19 13.74
C TYR A 324 -5.28 -0.19 14.12
N LEU A 325 -6.31 -0.07 13.26
CA LEU A 325 -7.45 0.82 13.51
C LEU A 325 -8.32 0.35 14.67
N GLN A 326 -8.63 -0.95 14.76
CA GLN A 326 -9.44 -1.47 15.86
C GLN A 326 -8.78 -1.23 17.23
N LYS A 327 -7.43 -1.28 17.28
CA LYS A 327 -6.67 -1.01 18.49
C LYS A 327 -6.62 0.48 18.87
N HIS A 328 -6.37 1.36 17.91
CA HIS A 328 -6.10 2.78 18.19
C HIS A 328 -7.31 3.70 17.98
N TRP A 329 -8.24 3.33 17.11
CA TRP A 329 -9.37 4.12 16.64
C TRP A 329 -10.60 3.23 16.35
N PRO A 330 -11.13 2.51 17.37
CA PRO A 330 -12.32 1.69 17.17
C PRO A 330 -13.50 2.56 16.70
N PRO A 331 -14.39 2.03 15.84
CA PRO A 331 -15.56 2.76 15.41
C PRO A 331 -16.48 3.10 16.59
N ALA A 332 -17.13 4.27 16.53
CA ALA A 332 -18.11 4.66 17.52
C ALA A 332 -19.32 3.70 17.51
N ASP A 333 -19.88 3.39 18.68
CA ASP A 333 -20.97 2.42 18.85
C ASP A 333 -22.18 2.70 17.93
N ASP A 334 -22.54 3.97 17.74
CA ASP A 334 -23.64 4.38 16.85
C ASP A 334 -23.40 4.01 15.39
N LEU A 335 -22.16 4.08 14.92
CA LEU A 335 -21.77 3.69 13.55
C LEU A 335 -21.79 2.17 13.41
N VAL A 336 -21.38 1.45 14.45
CA VAL A 336 -21.38 -0.03 14.50
C VAL A 336 -22.81 -0.56 14.43
N HIS A 337 -23.73 -0.01 15.22
CA HIS A 337 -25.13 -0.43 15.20
C HIS A 337 -25.78 -0.23 13.82
N LEU A 338 -25.54 0.90 13.15
CA LEU A 338 -26.12 1.18 11.82
C LEU A 338 -25.53 0.32 10.71
N SER A 339 -24.24 0.01 10.77
CA SER A 339 -23.57 -0.81 9.75
C SER A 339 -23.92 -2.29 9.89
N ILE A 340 -23.90 -2.83 11.11
CA ILE A 340 -24.33 -4.21 11.39
C ILE A 340 -25.82 -4.39 11.06
N TYR A 341 -26.69 -3.43 11.44
CA TYR A 341 -28.12 -3.49 11.14
C TYR A 341 -28.41 -3.49 9.64
N ASN A 342 -27.74 -2.64 8.86
CA ASN A 342 -27.92 -2.61 7.41
C ASN A 342 -27.37 -3.86 6.71
N MET A 343 -26.27 -4.42 7.21
CA MET A 343 -25.71 -5.67 6.69
C MET A 343 -26.61 -6.88 7.01
N TYR A 344 -27.13 -6.94 8.24
CA TYR A 344 -28.10 -7.95 8.67
C TYR A 344 -29.40 -7.88 7.85
N LEU A 345 -29.96 -6.69 7.62
CA LEU A 345 -31.15 -6.51 6.80
C LEU A 345 -30.94 -6.93 5.34
N LYS A 346 -29.76 -6.69 4.75
CA LYS A 346 -29.44 -7.12 3.39
C LYS A 346 -29.28 -8.63 3.29
N PHE A 347 -28.61 -9.26 4.26
CA PHE A 347 -28.49 -10.72 4.34
C PHE A 347 -29.86 -11.39 4.50
N VAL A 348 -30.72 -10.84 5.36
CA VAL A 348 -32.11 -11.28 5.55
C VAL A 348 -32.95 -11.07 4.28
N ALA A 349 -32.82 -9.94 3.59
CA ALA A 349 -33.59 -9.66 2.37
C ALA A 349 -33.16 -10.51 1.15
N LEU A 350 -31.88 -10.92 1.09
CA LEU A 350 -31.36 -11.77 0.02
C LEU A 350 -31.64 -13.26 0.26
N ASN A 351 -31.68 -13.70 1.53
CA ASN A 351 -31.87 -15.12 1.88
C ASN A 351 -33.31 -15.46 2.31
N ILE A 352 -34.15 -14.47 2.61
CA ILE A 352 -35.57 -14.67 2.93
C ILE A 352 -36.38 -13.96 1.85
N GLY A 353 -36.78 -14.70 0.83
CA GLY A 353 -37.80 -14.24 -0.10
C GLY A 353 -39.07 -13.90 0.68
N TRP A 354 -39.34 -12.60 0.84
CA TRP A 354 -40.58 -11.99 1.35
C TRP A 354 -41.50 -12.92 2.16
N VAL A 355 -41.09 -13.32 3.36
CA VAL A 355 -42.03 -13.86 4.35
C VAL A 355 -42.18 -12.81 5.45
N LEU A 356 -43.36 -12.19 5.49
CA LEU A 356 -43.84 -11.38 6.59
C LEU A 356 -43.78 -12.21 7.88
N MET A 357 -42.77 -11.99 8.72
CA MET A 357 -42.71 -12.58 10.06
C MET A 357 -42.46 -11.50 11.10
N SER A 358 -43.20 -11.60 12.20
CA SER A 358 -43.27 -10.63 13.29
C SER A 358 -41.99 -10.62 14.14
N PRO A 359 -41.75 -9.56 14.95
CA PRO A 359 -40.47 -9.35 15.64
C PRO A 359 -40.03 -10.47 16.60
N LEU A 360 -40.95 -11.33 17.04
CA LEU A 360 -40.72 -12.36 18.05
C LEU A 360 -40.09 -13.65 17.50
N SER A 361 -40.12 -13.88 16.18
CA SER A 361 -39.54 -15.07 15.55
C SER A 361 -38.07 -14.92 15.14
N CYS A 362 -37.45 -13.74 15.34
CA CYS A 362 -36.03 -13.53 15.04
C CYS A 362 -35.10 -14.27 16.03
N LEU A 363 -35.50 -14.42 17.29
CA LEU A 363 -34.63 -14.99 18.34
C LEU A 363 -34.31 -16.47 18.11
N SER A 364 -35.26 -17.27 17.63
CA SER A 364 -35.02 -18.70 17.35
C SER A 364 -34.21 -18.96 16.07
N TYR A 365 -34.08 -17.95 15.20
CA TYR A 365 -33.30 -18.06 13.96
C TYR A 365 -31.84 -17.65 14.14
N VAL A 366 -31.54 -16.82 15.15
CA VAL A 366 -30.17 -16.47 15.57
C VAL A 366 -29.39 -17.71 16.02
N ASP A 367 -30.05 -18.67 16.66
CA ASP A 367 -29.43 -19.93 17.08
C ASP A 367 -29.13 -20.90 15.92
N LEU A 368 -29.78 -20.73 14.76
CA LEU A 368 -29.53 -21.57 13.58
C LEU A 368 -28.33 -21.07 12.75
N ILE A 369 -28.08 -19.75 12.77
CA ILE A 369 -26.94 -19.08 12.09
C ILE A 369 -25.67 -19.11 12.96
N HIS A 370 -25.76 -19.70 14.14
CA HIS A 370 -24.71 -19.82 15.15
C HIS A 370 -23.47 -20.60 14.67
N ASN A 371 -23.55 -21.31 13.53
CA ASN A 371 -22.48 -22.13 12.95
C ASN A 371 -21.73 -21.50 11.74
N GLU A 372 -22.21 -20.42 11.12
CA GLU A 372 -21.61 -19.90 9.86
C GLU A 372 -20.99 -18.49 9.95
N THR A 373 -21.19 -17.74 11.03
CA THR A 373 -20.70 -16.34 11.15
C THR A 373 -19.98 -16.05 12.47
N SER A 374 -18.84 -16.69 12.69
CA SER A 374 -18.07 -16.59 13.94
C SER A 374 -17.43 -15.20 14.15
N GLY A 375 -17.11 -14.46 13.08
CA GLY A 375 -16.39 -13.18 13.15
C GLY A 375 -17.24 -11.98 13.57
N CYS A 376 -18.46 -11.85 13.04
CA CYS A 376 -19.31 -10.67 13.31
C CYS A 376 -19.93 -10.70 14.72
N LEU A 377 -20.14 -11.88 15.31
CA LEU A 377 -20.73 -12.02 16.64
C LEU A 377 -19.74 -11.75 17.79
N ALA A 378 -18.42 -11.95 17.57
CA ALA A 378 -17.40 -11.60 18.56
C ALA A 378 -17.42 -10.09 18.87
N ALA A 379 -17.65 -9.26 17.84
CA ALA A 379 -17.83 -7.82 17.99
C ALA A 379 -19.13 -7.45 18.73
N LEU A 380 -20.23 -8.17 18.49
CA LEU A 380 -21.50 -7.97 19.20
C LEU A 380 -21.40 -8.30 20.70
N ARG A 381 -20.70 -9.37 21.08
CA ARG A 381 -20.56 -9.77 22.50
C ARG A 381 -19.72 -8.81 23.35
N LEU A 382 -18.78 -8.08 22.74
CA LEU A 382 -17.95 -7.11 23.44
C LEU A 382 -18.67 -5.77 23.72
N HIS A 383 -19.68 -5.41 22.91
CA HIS A 383 -20.33 -4.10 22.98
C HIS A 383 -21.75 -4.11 23.58
N THR A 384 -22.34 -5.27 23.89
CA THR A 384 -23.64 -5.34 24.59
C THR A 384 -23.59 -6.24 25.83
N PRO A 385 -23.39 -5.72 27.05
CA PRO A 385 -23.45 -6.52 28.28
C PRO A 385 -24.89 -6.83 28.75
N PHE A 386 -25.92 -6.49 27.97
CA PHE A 386 -27.33 -6.70 28.31
C PHE A 386 -28.00 -7.76 27.41
N LEU A 387 -27.39 -8.94 27.31
CA LEU A 387 -28.05 -10.13 26.75
C LEU A 387 -27.64 -11.37 27.57
N SER A 388 -27.93 -11.35 28.87
CA SER A 388 -27.94 -12.54 29.70
C SER A 388 -29.00 -12.40 30.79
N SER A 389 -30.25 -12.69 30.44
CA SER A 389 -31.32 -13.05 31.39
C SER A 389 -32.46 -13.74 30.66
#